data_AF-A0A238KXP0-F1
#
_entry.id   AF-A0A238KXP0-F1
#
_cell.length_a   1.000
_cell.length_b   1.000
_cell.length_c   1.000
_cell.angle_alpha   90.00
_cell.angle_beta   90.00
_cell.angle_gamma   90.00
#
_symmetry.space_group_name_H-M   'P 1'
#
loop_
_entity.id
_entity.type
_entity.pdbx_description
1 polymer ?
#
loop_
_entity_poly.entity_id
_entity_poly.type
_entity_poly.pdbx_seq_one_letter_code
_entity_poly.pdbx_strand_id
1 'polypeptide(L)' 'MGHDWILDVLTDLKTFARANGMPSLAAQLDDATFVAQAEITSQAEGKGIGVYVGKRAAPGRGDRAARVR' A
#
# COMPACT_ATOMS: atom_id res chain seq x y z
N MET A 1 -8.27 8.88 12.92
CA MET A 1 -6.82 8.89 13.24
C MET A 1 -6.16 7.92 12.29
N GLY A 2 -5.25 8.39 11.44
CA GLY A 2 -4.61 7.58 10.42
C GLY A 2 -3.56 6.63 11.00
N HIS A 3 -2.71 6.11 10.11
CA HIS A 3 -1.54 5.31 10.49
C HIS A 3 -0.34 6.21 10.86
N ASP A 4 -0.45 7.53 10.69
CA ASP A 4 0.65 8.50 10.80
C ASP A 4 1.27 8.60 12.19
N TRP A 5 0.53 8.21 13.25
CA TRP A 5 1.04 8.22 14.63
C TRP A 5 2.27 7.32 14.82
N ILE A 6 2.44 6.30 13.97
CA ILE A 6 3.60 5.41 14.03
C ILE A 6 4.89 6.15 13.65
N LEU A 7 4.82 7.18 12.80
CA LEU A 7 6.00 7.94 12.38
C LEU A 7 6.58 8.77 13.53
N ASP A 8 5.70 9.31 14.38
CA ASP A 8 6.11 10.01 15.59
C ASP A 8 6.81 9.04 16.56
N VAL A 9 6.23 7.86 16.78
CA VAL A 9 6.82 6.82 17.64
C VAL A 9 8.19 6.35 17.12
N LEU A 10 8.32 6.12 15.81
CA LEU A 10 9.60 5.73 15.21
C LEU A 10 10.65 6.84 15.35
N THR A 11 10.24 8.09 15.25
CA THR A 11 11.11 9.26 15.46
C THR A 11 11.60 9.34 16.92
N ASP A 12 10.71 9.11 17.89
CA ASP A 12 11.06 9.09 19.31
C ASP A 12 12.05 7.96 19.63
N LEU A 13 11.79 6.76 19.12
CA LEU A 13 12.68 5.61 19.30
C LEU A 13 14.05 5.83 18.66
N LYS A 14 14.10 6.47 17.48
CA LYS A 14 15.36 6.79 16.83
C LYS A 14 16.17 7.80 17.64
N THR A 15 15.49 8.81 18.19
CA THR A 15 16.11 9.81 19.06
C THR A 15 16.68 9.15 20.32
N PHE A 16 15.93 8.25 20.94
CA PHE A 16 16.39 7.44 22.06
C PHE A 16 17.62 6.59 21.69
N ALA A 17 17.58 5.86 20.57
CA ALA A 17 18.69 5.02 20.12
C ALA A 17 19.98 5.83 19.89
N ARG A 18 19.85 7.02 19.29
CA ARG A 18 20.97 7.96 19.11
C ARG A 18 21.54 8.46 20.43
N ALA A 19 20.67 8.88 21.35
CA ALA A 19 21.07 9.39 22.66
C ALA A 19 21.80 8.33 23.51
N ASN A 20 21.50 7.04 23.28
CA ASN A 20 22.07 5.92 24.03
C ASN A 20 23.21 5.21 23.30
N GLY A 21 23.75 5.78 22.22
CA GLY A 21 24.89 5.18 21.52
C GLY A 21 24.57 3.83 20.86
N MET A 22 23.34 3.67 20.37
CA MET A 22 22.85 2.46 19.69
C MET A 22 22.73 2.69 18.17
N PRO A 23 23.83 2.85 17.41
CA PRO A 23 23.80 3.27 16.01
C PRO A 23 23.10 2.26 15.09
N SER A 24 23.28 0.95 15.32
CA SER A 24 22.62 -0.09 14.53
C SER A 24 21.10 -0.06 14.69
N LEU A 25 20.61 0.21 15.90
CA LEU A 25 19.18 0.36 16.15
C LEU A 25 18.64 1.62 15.47
N ALA A 26 19.35 2.74 15.57
CA ALA A 26 18.95 3.97 14.89
C ALA A 26 18.87 3.79 13.35
N ALA A 27 19.80 3.03 12.76
CA ALA A 27 19.78 2.71 11.33
C ALA A 27 18.57 1.83 10.95
N GLN A 28 18.27 0.80 11.74
CA GLN A 28 17.08 -0.03 11.51
C GLN A 28 15.78 0.76 11.65
N LEU A 29 15.73 1.74 12.57
CA LEU A 29 14.58 2.62 12.73
C LEU A 29 14.40 3.59 11.54
N ASP A 30 15.49 3.96 10.87
CA ASP A 30 15.42 4.70 9.60
C ASP A 30 14.78 3.86 8.50
N ASP A 31 15.20 2.60 8.33
CA ASP A 31 14.60 1.68 7.37
C ASP A 31 13.12 1.42 7.66
N ALA A 32 12.78 1.21 8.94
CA ALA A 32 11.40 1.02 9.37
C ALA A 32 10.52 2.25 9.09
N THR A 33 11.06 3.46 9.27
CA THR A 33 10.36 4.71 8.94
C THR A 33 10.06 4.78 7.44
N PHE A 34 11.02 4.42 6.58
CA PHE A 34 10.81 4.39 5.14
C PHE A 34 9.71 3.39 4.72
N VAL A 35 9.73 2.17 5.27
CA VAL A 35 8.70 1.15 5.01
C VAL A 35 7.32 1.65 5.46
N ALA A 36 7.22 2.20 6.67
CA ALA A 36 5.97 2.73 7.19
C ALA A 36 5.42 3.85 6.28
N GLN A 37 6.26 4.80 5.84
CA GLN A 37 5.84 5.84 4.91
C GLN A 37 5.30 5.29 3.59
N ALA A 38 5.97 4.28 3.01
CA ALA A 38 5.54 3.64 1.78
C ALA A 38 4.16 2.95 1.95
N GLU A 39 3.98 2.22 3.05
CA GLU A 39 2.72 1.53 3.34
C GLU A 39 1.56 2.49 3.63
N ILE A 40 1.82 3.57 4.39
CA ILE A 40 0.83 4.62 4.69
C ILE A 40 0.38 5.31 3.39
N THR A 41 1.34 5.66 2.52
CA THR A 41 1.06 6.29 1.23
C THR A 41 0.26 5.35 0.34
N SER A 42 0.67 4.07 0.24
CA SER A 42 -0.04 3.07 -0.55
C SER A 42 -1.48 2.83 -0.05
N GLN A 43 -1.70 2.83 1.26
CA GLN A 43 -3.06 2.71 1.82
C GLN A 43 -3.90 3.97 1.61
N ALA A 44 -3.28 5.16 1.61
CA ALA A 44 -3.96 6.41 1.25
C ALA A 44 -4.39 6.40 -0.23
N GLU A 45 -3.53 5.92 -1.12
CA GLU A 45 -3.81 5.75 -2.55
C GLU A 45 -4.86 4.66 -2.82
N GLY A 46 -4.82 3.56 -2.08
CA GLY A 46 -5.80 2.46 -2.16
C GLY A 46 -7.22 2.85 -1.74
N LYS A 47 -7.39 3.91 -0.92
CA LYS A 47 -8.69 4.53 -0.65
C LYS A 47 -9.15 5.51 -1.73
N GLY A 48 -8.24 5.99 -2.58
CA GLY A 48 -8.48 7.03 -3.57
C GLY A 48 -8.61 6.55 -5.01
N ILE A 49 -8.17 5.34 -5.34
CA ILE A 49 -8.24 4.82 -6.71
C ILE A 49 -9.06 3.54 -6.72
N GLY A 50 -10.38 3.69 -6.85
CA GLY A 50 -11.21 2.68 -7.48
C GLY A 50 -10.70 2.50 -8.90
N VAL A 51 -9.70 1.63 -9.07
CA VAL A 51 -9.28 1.16 -10.38
C VAL A 51 -10.47 0.36 -10.90
N TYR A 52 -11.34 1.02 -11.67
CA TYR A 52 -12.20 0.35 -12.63
C TYR A 52 -11.28 -0.33 -13.66
N VAL A 53 -10.63 -1.43 -13.26
CA VAL A 53 -10.11 -2.38 -14.23
C VAL A 53 -11.36 -3.01 -14.83
N GLY A 54 -11.76 -2.44 -15.98
CA GLY A 54 -12.86 -2.91 -16.77
C GLY A 54 -12.80 -4.43 -16.85
N LYS A 55 -13.79 -5.07 -16.23
CA LYS A 55 -14.14 -6.45 -16.47
C LYS A 55 -14.24 -6.58 -17.99
N ARG A 56 -13.25 -7.19 -18.64
CA ARG A 56 -13.35 -7.54 -20.06
C ARG A 56 -14.56 -8.45 -20.17
N ALA A 57 -15.66 -7.86 -20.62
CA ALA A 57 -16.85 -8.56 -21.02
C ALA A 57 -16.43 -9.61 -22.06
N ALA A 58 -16.82 -10.85 -21.81
CA ALA A 58 -16.67 -11.94 -22.75
C ALA A 58 -17.25 -11.52 -24.12
N PRO A 59 -16.57 -11.80 -25.24
CA PRO A 59 -17.20 -11.63 -26.54
C PRO A 59 -18.30 -12.68 -26.71
N GLY A 60 -19.53 -12.20 -26.65
CA GLY A 60 -20.60 -12.50 -27.62
C GLY A 60 -20.83 -13.96 -27.98
N ARG A 61 -21.82 -14.56 -27.32
CA ARG A 61 -22.62 -15.65 -27.86
C ARG A 61 -23.79 -15.03 -28.65
N GLY A 62 -23.85 -15.30 -29.95
CA GLY A 62 -24.95 -15.05 -30.89
C GLY A 62 -24.40 -15.23 -32.31
N ASP A 63 -24.84 -16.16 -33.14
CA ASP A 63 -26.23 -16.21 -33.55
C ASP A 63 -26.76 -17.62 -33.84
N ARG A 64 -28.08 -17.73 -33.74
CA ARG A 64 -28.89 -18.93 -33.89
C ARG A 64 -29.25 -19.19 -35.36
N ALA A 65 -29.57 -20.45 -35.62
CA ALA A 65 -30.60 -20.92 -36.56
C ALA A 65 -30.34 -20.80 -38.08
N ALA A 66 -30.09 -21.97 -38.67
CA ALA A 66 -30.82 -22.38 -39.87
C ALA A 66 -31.22 -23.86 -39.71
N ARG A 67 -32.49 -24.09 -39.40
CA ARG A 67 -33.18 -25.38 -39.63
C ARG A 67 -33.69 -25.39 -41.08
N VAL A 68 -33.98 -26.60 -41.58
CA VAL A 68 -34.84 -26.94 -42.74
C VAL A 68 -34.08 -26.84 -44.08
N ARG A 69 -33.85 -27.89 -44.87
CA ARG A 69 -34.66 -29.08 -45.24
C ARG A 69 -33.81 -30.33 -45.39
#